data_AF-A0A6J1CZJ8-F1
#
_entry.id   AF-A0A6J1CZJ8-F1
#
_cell.length_a   1.000
_cell.length_b   1.000
_cell.length_c   1.000
_cell.angle_alpha   90.00
_cell.angle_beta   90.00
_cell.angle_gamma   90.00
#
_symmetry.space_group_name_H-M   'P 1'
#
loop_
_entity.id
_entity.type
_entity.pdbx_description
1 polymer ?
#
loop_
_entity_poly.entity_id
_entity_poly.type
_entity_poly.pdbx_seq_one_letter_code
_entity_poly.pdbx_strand_id
1 'polypeptide(L)'
;MSATGRIRSLSSLVIFFCGAVAILSPPSTSSVDTFVFGGCTQQKYIPGSPFDSNLNLLLGRLVGTAASSAYANFTVLGSTPQDTIYGLYQCRGDLNSGDCSRCVAGAVSRLGTVCTDACGGALQLEGCFVKYDNRSFFGAEDKTLVVRKCGPPIGSNSGALTRLDAALAYLATGGGTYRVGGAGEVQSTAQCIGDLSVSECQDCITDAIGRLKSACGASAWGDVYLAKCYTRFTRGVTYSQDGGNGYGNGNNTKNNDDETNKTLAIIIGLIAAVALIILFITFLNKKCEKRKGCK
;
A
#
# COMPACT_ATOMS: atom_id res chain seq x y z
N MET A 1 41.16 -49.34 10.54
CA MET A 1 40.74 -48.03 9.98
C MET A 1 40.07 -48.28 8.64
N SER A 2 38.74 -48.24 8.60
CA SER A 2 37.98 -48.29 7.34
C SER A 2 37.05 -47.08 7.35
N ALA A 3 37.37 -46.08 6.52
CA ALA A 3 36.61 -44.86 6.38
C ALA A 3 35.65 -45.00 5.19
N THR A 4 34.41 -45.39 5.47
CA THR A 4 33.31 -45.36 4.50
C THR A 4 32.89 -43.92 4.22
N GLY A 5 33.45 -43.32 3.18
CA GLY A 5 33.01 -42.05 2.62
C GLY A 5 31.74 -42.24 1.78
N ARG A 6 30.59 -41.79 2.30
CA ARG A 6 29.34 -41.68 1.54
C ARG A 6 29.50 -40.66 0.41
N ILE A 7 29.44 -41.13 -0.84
CA ILE A 7 29.23 -40.29 -2.02
C ILE A 7 27.79 -39.76 -1.93
N ARG A 8 27.61 -38.53 -1.46
CA ARG A 8 26.32 -37.85 -1.52
C ARG A 8 26.09 -37.35 -2.95
N SER A 9 25.06 -37.90 -3.58
CA SER A 9 24.61 -37.59 -4.94
C SER A 9 24.45 -36.07 -5.13
N LEU A 10 25.14 -35.51 -6.14
CA LEU A 10 25.02 -34.10 -6.53
C LEU A 10 23.57 -33.69 -6.86
N SER A 11 22.69 -34.65 -7.16
CA SER A 11 21.27 -34.40 -7.44
C SER A 11 20.51 -33.77 -6.26
N SER A 12 20.90 -34.04 -5.01
CA SER A 12 20.23 -33.44 -3.83
C SER A 12 20.61 -31.98 -3.58
N LEU A 13 21.77 -31.51 -4.06
CA LEU A 13 22.16 -30.11 -3.93
C LEU A 13 21.43 -29.19 -4.92
N VAL A 14 21.14 -29.70 -6.12
CA VAL A 14 20.44 -28.95 -7.18
C VAL A 14 18.97 -28.68 -6.79
N ILE A 15 18.32 -29.65 -6.16
CA ILE A 15 16.93 -29.50 -5.66
C ILE A 15 16.87 -28.45 -4.54
N PHE A 16 17.88 -28.39 -3.67
CA PHE A 16 17.93 -27.39 -2.59
C PHE A 16 18.16 -25.97 -3.12
N PHE A 17 18.94 -25.80 -4.19
CA PHE A 17 19.19 -24.49 -4.81
C PHE A 17 17.99 -24.00 -5.63
N CYS A 18 17.25 -24.87 -6.32
CA CYS A 18 16.00 -24.47 -6.99
C CYS A 18 14.90 -24.07 -5.99
N GLY A 19 14.87 -24.67 -4.79
CA GLY A 19 13.95 -24.28 -3.72
C GLY A 19 14.30 -22.92 -3.08
N ALA A 20 15.57 -22.56 -3.01
CA ALA A 20 16.03 -21.31 -2.39
C ALA A 20 15.90 -20.08 -3.30
N VAL A 21 15.99 -20.25 -4.63
CA VAL A 21 15.88 -19.14 -5.60
C VAL A 21 14.43 -18.69 -5.81
N ALA A 22 13.44 -19.50 -5.45
CA ALA A 22 12.02 -19.13 -5.51
C ALA A 22 11.56 -18.16 -4.40
N ILE A 23 12.43 -17.75 -3.47
CA ILE A 23 12.05 -16.95 -2.27
C ILE A 23 12.62 -15.51 -2.31
N LEU A 24 13.35 -15.12 -3.36
CA LEU A 24 13.92 -13.77 -3.50
C LEU A 24 13.23 -12.92 -4.57
N SER A 25 11.93 -13.12 -4.77
CA SER A 25 11.10 -12.03 -5.28
C SER A 25 10.99 -11.00 -4.15
N PRO A 26 11.51 -9.76 -4.27
CA PRO A 26 11.12 -8.72 -3.32
C PRO A 26 9.58 -8.69 -3.29
N PRO A 27 8.94 -8.62 -2.11
CA PRO A 27 7.50 -8.47 -2.06
C PRO A 27 7.17 -7.28 -2.96
N SER A 28 6.40 -7.52 -4.02
CA SER A 28 5.80 -6.47 -4.81
C SER A 28 5.21 -5.48 -3.83
N THR A 29 5.75 -4.26 -3.79
CA THR A 29 5.26 -3.19 -2.91
C THR A 29 3.78 -3.03 -3.19
N SER A 30 2.95 -3.63 -2.35
CA SER A 30 1.51 -3.49 -2.44
C SER A 30 1.21 -2.02 -2.22
N SER A 31 0.40 -1.40 -3.09
CA SER A 31 0.07 0.04 -3.03
C SER A 31 -0.32 0.51 -1.62
N VAL A 32 -0.89 -0.41 -0.82
CA VAL A 32 -1.23 -0.36 0.62
C VAL A 32 -0.26 0.44 1.50
N ASP A 33 1.07 0.32 1.32
CA ASP A 33 2.04 0.92 2.26
C ASP A 33 2.53 2.32 1.82
N THR A 34 1.97 2.87 0.76
CA THR A 34 2.35 4.19 0.23
C THR A 34 1.83 5.29 1.15
N PHE A 35 2.69 6.28 1.44
CA PHE A 35 2.35 7.40 2.32
C PHE A 35 1.40 8.39 1.63
N VAL A 36 0.32 8.78 2.33
CA VAL A 36 -0.63 9.80 1.87
C VAL A 36 -0.42 11.10 2.63
N PHE A 37 -0.55 11.07 3.96
CA PHE A 37 -0.30 12.20 4.86
C PHE A 37 0.04 11.75 6.27
N GLY A 38 0.59 12.65 7.06
CA GLY A 38 0.79 12.48 8.50
C GLY A 38 0.91 13.82 9.20
N GLY A 39 0.62 13.84 10.50
CA GLY A 39 0.68 15.04 11.32
C GLY A 39 0.80 14.70 12.80
N CYS A 40 1.47 15.58 13.53
CA CYS A 40 1.76 15.40 14.96
C CYS A 40 1.27 16.62 15.74
N THR A 41 0.89 16.43 16.99
CA THR A 41 0.62 17.56 17.89
C THR A 41 1.91 18.25 18.30
N GLN A 42 1.80 19.52 18.67
CA GLN A 42 2.93 20.31 19.19
C GLN A 42 3.28 19.91 20.64
N GLN A 43 2.31 19.40 21.39
CA GLN A 43 2.53 18.94 22.76
C GLN A 43 3.42 17.70 22.76
N LYS A 44 4.49 17.75 23.55
CA LYS A 44 5.43 16.64 23.73
C LYS A 44 5.25 15.98 25.09
N TYR A 45 5.41 14.67 25.14
CA TYR A 45 5.54 13.93 26.38
C TYR A 45 7.03 13.77 26.74
N ILE A 46 7.30 13.35 27.98
CA ILE A 46 8.66 13.11 28.45
C ILE A 46 8.99 11.62 28.22
N PRO A 47 10.08 11.27 27.51
CA PRO A 47 10.50 9.88 27.35
C PRO A 47 10.67 9.17 28.70
N GLY A 48 10.18 7.93 28.82
CA GLY A 48 10.15 7.17 30.07
C GLY A 48 9.03 7.55 31.05
N SER A 49 8.16 8.50 30.70
CA SER A 49 6.97 8.82 31.49
C SER A 49 5.92 7.69 31.46
N PRO A 50 4.92 7.70 32.36
CA PRO A 50 3.77 6.81 32.26
C PRO A 50 3.05 6.94 30.91
N PHE A 51 2.95 8.14 30.35
CA PHE A 51 2.41 8.38 29.01
C PHE A 51 3.18 7.59 27.94
N ASP A 52 4.51 7.64 27.94
CA ASP A 52 5.34 6.90 26.96
C ASP A 52 5.05 5.38 27.02
N SER A 53 5.02 4.82 28.23
CA SER A 53 4.70 3.40 28.43
C SER A 53 3.28 3.05 27.96
N ASN A 54 2.30 3.90 28.27
CA ASN A 54 0.90 3.73 27.83
C ASN A 54 0.77 3.83 26.32
N LEU A 55 1.55 4.70 25.67
CA LEU A 55 1.54 4.87 24.21
C LEU A 55 2.08 3.61 23.54
N ASN A 56 3.22 3.09 24.01
CA ASN A 56 3.79 1.85 23.50
C ASN A 56 2.81 0.68 23.63
N LEU A 57 2.11 0.59 24.76
CA LEU A 57 1.07 -0.43 24.99
C LEU A 57 -0.13 -0.24 24.05
N LEU A 58 -0.60 0.98 23.84
CA LEU A 58 -1.67 1.29 22.90
C LEU A 58 -1.28 0.89 21.46
N LEU A 59 -0.12 1.33 20.98
CA LEU A 59 0.37 1.06 19.63
C LEU A 59 0.54 -0.45 19.41
N GLY A 60 1.06 -1.18 20.40
CA GLY A 60 1.15 -2.64 20.36
C GLY A 60 -0.22 -3.33 20.24
N ARG A 61 -1.24 -2.82 20.95
CA ARG A 61 -2.63 -3.33 20.82
C ARG A 61 -3.20 -3.08 19.43
N LEU A 62 -3.01 -1.89 18.86
CA LEU A 62 -3.48 -1.58 17.50
C LEU A 62 -2.89 -2.55 16.48
N VAL A 63 -1.58 -2.79 16.53
CA VAL A 63 -0.89 -3.74 15.63
C VAL A 63 -1.39 -5.17 15.84
N GLY A 64 -1.53 -5.61 17.10
CA GLY A 64 -1.98 -6.95 17.43
C GLY A 64 -3.41 -7.25 16.97
N THR A 65 -4.33 -6.29 17.09
CA THR A 65 -5.74 -6.46 16.70
C THR A 65 -5.97 -6.36 15.19
N ALA A 66 -5.09 -5.67 14.45
CA ALA A 66 -5.18 -5.55 12.99
C ALA A 66 -5.12 -6.91 12.26
N ALA A 67 -4.62 -7.96 12.91
CA ALA A 67 -4.62 -9.32 12.39
C ALA A 67 -6.01 -9.99 12.35
N SER A 68 -7.02 -9.43 13.04
CA SER A 68 -8.37 -10.02 13.13
C SER A 68 -9.52 -9.04 12.89
N SER A 69 -9.26 -7.73 12.92
CA SER A 69 -10.26 -6.71 12.63
C SER A 69 -9.73 -5.62 11.72
N ALA A 70 -10.56 -5.09 10.81
CA ALA A 70 -10.23 -3.95 9.96
C ALA A 70 -10.33 -2.59 10.69
N TYR A 71 -10.95 -2.56 11.86
CA TYR A 71 -11.09 -1.37 12.69
C TYR A 71 -11.10 -1.74 14.17
N ALA A 72 -10.40 -0.97 14.99
CA ALA A 72 -10.55 -1.00 16.43
C ALA A 72 -10.17 0.35 17.02
N ASN A 73 -10.72 0.65 18.19
CA ASN A 73 -10.27 1.73 19.05
C ASN A 73 -9.93 1.19 20.43
N PHE A 74 -9.03 1.88 21.11
CA PHE A 74 -8.63 1.55 22.47
C PHE A 74 -8.40 2.83 23.27
N THR A 75 -8.71 2.73 24.55
CA THR A 75 -8.30 3.69 25.57
C THR A 75 -7.35 2.99 26.52
N VAL A 76 -6.19 3.58 26.76
CA VAL A 76 -5.28 3.18 27.84
C VAL A 76 -5.42 4.21 28.94
N LEU A 77 -6.01 3.80 30.06
CA LEU A 77 -6.21 4.67 31.21
C LEU A 77 -4.87 4.94 31.90
N GLY A 78 -4.60 6.23 32.11
CA GLY A 78 -3.46 6.68 32.88
C GLY A 78 -3.75 6.79 34.37
N SER A 79 -2.70 6.86 35.20
CA SER A 79 -2.83 7.19 36.62
C SER A 79 -3.35 8.62 36.82
N THR A 80 -3.08 9.50 35.87
CA THR A 80 -3.69 10.83 35.77
C THR A 80 -4.41 10.99 34.43
N PRO A 81 -5.33 11.97 34.30
CA PRO A 81 -5.95 12.28 33.02
C PRO A 81 -4.94 12.62 31.91
N GLN A 82 -3.77 13.17 32.26
CA GLN A 82 -2.73 13.52 31.29
C GLN A 82 -1.98 12.30 30.74
N ASP A 83 -2.03 11.17 31.45
CA ASP A 83 -1.41 9.90 31.06
C ASP A 83 -2.38 9.00 30.27
N THR A 84 -3.63 9.42 30.08
CA THR A 84 -4.64 8.68 29.32
C THR A 84 -4.47 8.89 27.84
N ILE A 85 -4.55 7.80 27.06
CA ILE A 85 -4.30 7.83 25.62
C ILE A 85 -5.42 7.12 24.89
N TYR A 86 -5.88 7.76 23.83
CA TYR A 86 -6.91 7.27 22.93
C TYR A 86 -6.26 6.95 21.59
N GLY A 87 -6.57 5.80 21.01
CA GLY A 87 -6.09 5.46 19.68
C GLY A 87 -7.06 4.59 18.91
N LEU A 88 -6.98 4.70 17.59
CA LEU A 88 -7.68 3.82 16.67
C LEU A 88 -6.83 3.53 15.45
N TYR A 89 -7.21 2.48 14.74
CA TYR A 89 -6.80 2.28 13.36
C TYR A 89 -8.02 1.95 12.51
N GLN A 90 -7.91 2.23 11.22
CA GLN A 90 -8.88 1.88 10.20
C GLN A 90 -8.14 1.39 8.96
N CYS A 91 -8.20 0.11 8.67
CA CYS A 91 -7.77 -0.45 7.40
C CYS A 91 -8.80 -0.14 6.31
N ARG A 92 -8.34 -0.13 5.06
CA ARG A 92 -9.21 -0.05 3.89
C ARG A 92 -10.11 -1.29 3.83
N GLY A 93 -11.38 -1.08 3.52
CA GLY A 93 -12.42 -2.11 3.72
C GLY A 93 -12.33 -3.33 2.81
N ASP A 94 -11.51 -3.28 1.76
CA ASP A 94 -11.23 -4.35 0.80
C ASP A 94 -9.99 -5.20 1.15
N LEU A 95 -9.26 -4.85 2.20
CA LEU A 95 -8.03 -5.56 2.58
C LEU A 95 -8.32 -6.86 3.35
N ASN A 96 -7.53 -7.89 3.07
CA ASN A 96 -7.46 -9.05 3.95
C ASN A 96 -6.70 -8.70 5.25
N SER A 97 -6.83 -9.55 6.27
CA SER A 97 -6.23 -9.32 7.59
C SER A 97 -4.70 -9.23 7.56
N GLY A 98 -4.03 -9.97 6.68
CA GLY A 98 -2.58 -9.92 6.52
C GLY A 98 -2.11 -8.55 6.02
N ASP A 99 -2.78 -8.02 5.00
CA ASP A 99 -2.48 -6.70 4.43
C ASP A 99 -2.85 -5.57 5.39
N CYS A 100 -3.96 -5.69 6.11
CA CYS A 100 -4.35 -4.77 7.17
C CYS A 100 -3.30 -4.72 8.28
N SER A 101 -2.89 -5.89 8.80
CA SER A 101 -1.88 -5.99 9.85
C SER A 101 -0.53 -5.38 9.42
N ARG A 102 -0.07 -5.69 8.20
CA ARG A 102 1.15 -5.10 7.64
C ARG A 102 1.06 -3.58 7.52
N CYS A 103 -0.05 -3.07 7.01
CA CYS A 103 -0.25 -1.63 6.87
C CYS A 103 -0.21 -0.92 8.24
N VAL A 104 -0.95 -1.43 9.23
CA VAL A 104 -1.01 -0.83 10.56
C VAL A 104 0.35 -0.86 11.23
N ALA A 105 1.09 -1.97 11.13
CA ALA A 105 2.47 -2.05 11.63
C ALA A 105 3.39 -1.02 10.94
N GLY A 106 3.28 -0.89 9.61
CA GLY A 106 4.02 0.10 8.84
C GLY A 106 3.68 1.55 9.23
N ALA A 107 2.40 1.85 9.46
CA ALA A 107 1.95 3.15 9.89
C ALA A 107 2.43 3.50 11.31
N VAL A 108 2.35 2.56 12.25
CA VAL A 108 2.86 2.71 13.63
C VAL A 108 4.37 2.93 13.64
N SER A 109 5.12 2.15 12.86
CA SER A 109 6.57 2.33 12.74
C SER A 109 6.93 3.73 12.23
N ARG A 110 6.24 4.22 11.19
CA ARG A 110 6.47 5.57 10.66
C ARG A 110 6.04 6.67 11.64
N LEU A 111 4.96 6.49 12.38
CA LEU A 111 4.55 7.42 13.44
C LEU A 111 5.65 7.59 14.48
N GLY A 112 6.31 6.50 14.91
CA GLY A 112 7.44 6.58 15.85
C GLY A 112 8.60 7.43 15.32
N THR A 113 8.83 7.42 14.01
CA THR A 113 9.89 8.24 13.37
C THR A 113 9.48 9.68 13.07
N VAL A 114 8.21 9.91 12.69
CA VAL A 114 7.72 11.23 12.25
C VAL A 114 7.23 12.08 13.44
N CYS A 115 6.61 11.44 14.42
CA CYS A 115 6.00 12.08 15.59
C CYS A 115 6.78 11.80 16.87
N THR A 116 8.10 12.03 16.83
CA THR A 116 8.99 11.83 17.98
C THR A 116 8.47 12.59 19.21
N ASP A 117 8.24 11.86 20.30
CA ASP A 117 7.76 12.34 21.59
C ASP A 117 6.44 13.13 21.56
N ALA A 118 5.65 13.06 20.48
CA ALA A 118 4.40 13.82 20.37
C ALA A 118 3.26 13.13 21.15
N CYS A 119 2.48 13.91 21.89
CA CYS A 119 1.30 13.41 22.61
C CYS A 119 0.16 12.96 21.68
N GLY A 120 0.21 13.33 20.41
CA GLY A 120 -0.73 12.89 19.40
C GLY A 120 -0.07 12.80 18.03
N GLY A 121 -0.51 11.83 17.25
CA GLY A 121 -0.01 11.55 15.92
C GLY A 121 -1.08 10.89 15.07
N ALA A 122 -1.17 11.27 13.81
CA ALA A 122 -2.04 10.69 12.81
C ALA A 122 -1.25 10.39 11.54
N LEU A 123 -1.48 9.24 10.93
CA LEU A 123 -0.80 8.85 9.70
C LEU A 123 -1.74 8.02 8.81
N GLN A 124 -1.83 8.43 7.55
CA GLN A 124 -2.57 7.75 6.49
C GLN A 124 -1.58 7.14 5.50
N LEU A 125 -1.64 5.83 5.38
CA LEU A 125 -1.14 5.09 4.22
C LEU A 125 -2.32 4.77 3.29
N GLU A 126 -2.02 4.40 2.05
CA GLU A 126 -3.02 3.97 1.05
C GLU A 126 -3.94 2.83 1.54
N GLY A 127 -3.44 2.01 2.47
CA GLY A 127 -4.16 0.87 3.02
C GLY A 127 -4.77 1.08 4.40
N CYS A 128 -4.37 2.10 5.16
CA CYS A 128 -4.81 2.25 6.54
C CYS A 128 -4.54 3.63 7.11
N PHE A 129 -5.33 3.98 8.13
CA PHE A 129 -5.18 5.14 8.98
C PHE A 129 -4.87 4.70 10.40
N VAL A 130 -3.93 5.37 11.06
CA VAL A 130 -3.66 5.21 12.49
C VAL A 130 -3.65 6.59 13.13
N LYS A 131 -4.35 6.74 14.26
CA LYS A 131 -4.33 7.98 15.06
C LYS A 131 -4.28 7.66 16.54
N TYR A 132 -3.48 8.41 17.28
CA TYR A 132 -3.50 8.46 18.73
C TYR A 132 -3.47 9.92 19.22
N ASP A 133 -4.01 10.17 20.41
CA ASP A 133 -4.02 11.48 21.04
C ASP A 133 -4.22 11.36 22.56
N ASN A 134 -3.83 12.40 23.31
CA ASN A 134 -4.08 12.52 24.75
C ASN A 134 -5.44 13.15 25.07
N ARG A 135 -6.20 13.52 24.03
CA ARG A 135 -7.60 13.95 24.13
C ARG A 135 -8.49 13.00 23.33
N SER A 136 -9.65 12.66 23.89
CA SER A 136 -10.60 11.82 23.16
C SER A 136 -11.06 12.51 21.88
N PHE A 137 -11.03 11.78 20.77
CA PHE A 137 -11.53 12.19 19.46
C PHE A 137 -12.53 11.19 18.87
N PHE A 138 -13.00 10.24 19.69
CA PHE A 138 -13.94 9.21 19.29
C PHE A 138 -15.34 9.78 19.12
N GLY A 139 -16.00 9.44 18.02
CA GLY A 139 -17.36 9.89 17.71
C GLY A 139 -17.49 11.39 17.48
N ALA A 140 -16.36 12.10 17.29
CA ALA A 140 -16.36 13.51 16.96
C ALA A 140 -16.27 13.66 15.43
N GLU A 141 -17.29 14.26 14.82
CA GLU A 141 -17.23 14.64 13.40
C GLU A 141 -16.11 15.65 13.16
N ASP A 142 -15.29 15.40 12.13
CA ASP A 142 -14.26 16.34 11.68
C ASP A 142 -14.10 16.26 10.15
N LYS A 143 -14.59 17.31 9.48
CA LYS A 143 -14.58 17.49 8.02
C LYS A 143 -13.45 18.43 7.56
N THR A 144 -12.43 18.64 8.40
CA THR A 144 -11.25 19.42 8.02
C THR A 144 -10.57 18.77 6.83
N LEU A 145 -10.30 19.54 5.78
CA LEU A 145 -9.60 19.06 4.59
C LEU A 145 -8.12 18.85 4.93
N VAL A 146 -7.63 17.62 4.76
CA VAL A 146 -6.23 17.26 5.03
C VAL A 146 -5.44 17.15 3.74
N VAL A 147 -5.97 16.43 2.75
CA VAL A 147 -5.32 16.25 1.44
C VAL A 147 -6.33 16.48 0.34
N ARG A 148 -5.88 17.17 -0.71
CA ARG A 148 -6.56 17.25 -2.00
C ARG A 148 -5.51 17.07 -3.10
N LYS A 149 -5.66 16.04 -3.92
CA LYS A 149 -4.80 15.78 -5.08
C LYS A 149 -5.68 15.49 -6.29
N CYS A 150 -5.37 16.12 -7.41
CA CYS A 150 -6.05 15.86 -8.67
C CYS A 150 -5.01 15.41 -9.70
N GLY A 151 -5.41 14.49 -10.56
CA GLY A 151 -4.62 14.05 -11.71
C GLY A 151 -4.56 15.08 -12.83
N PRO A 152 -3.90 14.74 -13.94
CA PRO A 152 -3.88 15.59 -15.12
C PRO A 152 -5.30 15.80 -15.66
N PRO A 153 -5.59 16.96 -16.27
CA PRO A 153 -6.85 17.18 -16.94
C PRO A 153 -6.95 16.28 -18.18
N ILE A 154 -8.08 15.58 -18.35
CA ILE A 154 -8.30 14.67 -19.49
C ILE A 154 -9.45 15.13 -20.41
N GLY A 155 -9.89 16.37 -20.23
CA GLY A 155 -11.06 16.89 -20.91
C GLY A 155 -12.37 16.32 -20.34
N SER A 156 -13.40 17.14 -20.42
CA SER A 156 -14.73 16.83 -19.91
C SER A 156 -15.69 16.68 -21.07
N ASN A 157 -15.74 15.50 -21.69
CA ASN A 157 -16.92 15.18 -22.50
C ASN A 157 -18.10 14.89 -21.55
N SER A 158 -19.31 15.25 -21.99
CA SER A 158 -20.51 15.14 -21.16
C SER A 158 -20.73 13.73 -20.62
N GLY A 159 -20.48 12.70 -21.45
CA GLY A 159 -20.63 11.29 -21.07
C GLY A 159 -19.73 10.87 -19.91
N ALA A 160 -18.46 11.29 -19.89
CA ALA A 160 -17.53 10.95 -18.84
C ALA A 160 -17.82 11.68 -17.53
N LEU A 161 -18.32 12.92 -17.60
CA LEU A 161 -18.85 13.62 -16.42
C LEU A 161 -20.09 12.92 -15.87
N THR A 162 -21.02 12.49 -16.73
CA THR A 162 -22.20 11.73 -16.31
C THR A 162 -21.83 10.41 -15.64
N ARG A 163 -20.81 9.70 -16.16
CA ARG A 163 -20.29 8.48 -15.52
C ARG A 163 -19.67 8.78 -14.16
N LEU A 164 -18.89 9.85 -14.05
CA LEU A 164 -18.35 10.29 -12.75
C LEU A 164 -19.45 10.63 -11.75
N ASP A 165 -20.48 11.36 -12.18
CA ASP A 165 -21.62 11.70 -11.34
C ASP A 165 -22.36 10.46 -10.86
N ALA A 166 -22.59 9.48 -11.74
CA ALA A 166 -23.20 8.21 -11.38
C ALA A 166 -22.35 7.41 -10.38
N ALA A 167 -21.05 7.28 -10.62
CA ALA A 167 -20.14 6.56 -9.73
C ALA A 167 -20.07 7.20 -8.33
N LEU A 168 -20.07 8.53 -8.24
CA LEU A 168 -20.08 9.25 -6.97
C LEU A 168 -21.45 9.22 -6.28
N ALA A 169 -22.56 9.16 -7.04
CA ALA A 169 -23.89 9.03 -6.47
C ALA A 169 -24.08 7.69 -5.73
N TYR A 170 -23.48 6.59 -6.22
CA TYR A 170 -23.45 5.32 -5.49
C TYR A 170 -22.78 5.44 -4.13
N LEU A 171 -21.69 6.20 -4.04
CA LEU A 171 -21.01 6.44 -2.76
C LEU A 171 -21.88 7.25 -1.79
N ALA A 172 -22.65 8.20 -2.31
CA ALA A 172 -23.54 9.05 -1.52
C ALA A 172 -24.78 8.33 -0.98
N THR A 173 -25.19 7.19 -1.55
CA THR A 173 -26.39 6.45 -1.09
C THR A 173 -26.06 5.10 -0.48
N GLY A 174 -24.81 4.64 -0.60
CA GLY A 174 -24.35 3.37 -0.03
C GLY A 174 -24.41 3.33 1.50
N GLY A 175 -24.67 2.15 2.06
CA GLY A 175 -24.55 1.88 3.49
C GLY A 175 -23.12 1.51 3.90
N GLY A 176 -22.86 1.51 5.21
CA GLY A 176 -21.57 1.09 5.77
C GLY A 176 -20.45 2.14 5.65
N THR A 177 -19.29 1.78 6.18
CA THR A 177 -18.13 2.68 6.31
C THR A 177 -17.22 2.68 5.10
N TYR A 178 -17.15 1.61 4.30
CA TYR A 178 -16.36 1.52 3.06
C TYR A 178 -17.29 1.26 1.88
N ARG A 179 -17.19 2.10 0.84
CA ARG A 179 -18.12 2.13 -0.29
C ARG A 179 -17.32 2.16 -1.59
N VAL A 180 -17.79 1.41 -2.58
CA VAL A 180 -17.22 1.37 -3.92
C VAL A 180 -18.33 1.67 -4.92
N GLY A 181 -18.06 2.60 -5.83
CA GLY A 181 -18.95 3.00 -6.91
C GLY A 181 -18.27 2.81 -8.26
N GLY A 182 -19.06 2.57 -9.30
CA GLY A 182 -18.53 2.39 -10.65
C GLY A 182 -19.54 2.73 -11.72
N ALA A 183 -19.06 3.31 -12.83
CA ALA A 183 -19.86 3.59 -14.01
C ALA A 183 -18.95 3.62 -15.25
N GLY A 184 -19.07 2.60 -16.11
CA GLY A 184 -18.15 2.42 -17.23
C GLY A 184 -16.70 2.26 -16.76
N GLU A 185 -15.82 3.12 -17.27
CA GLU A 185 -14.40 3.20 -16.91
C GLU A 185 -14.12 3.99 -15.62
N VAL A 186 -15.15 4.56 -15.00
CA VAL A 186 -14.99 5.31 -13.75
C VAL A 186 -15.14 4.37 -12.57
N GLN A 187 -14.15 4.39 -11.68
CA GLN A 187 -14.19 3.74 -10.37
C GLN A 187 -14.06 4.80 -9.29
N SER A 188 -14.81 4.65 -8.21
CA SER A 188 -14.79 5.54 -7.08
C SER A 188 -14.85 4.76 -5.77
N THR A 189 -14.21 5.29 -4.74
CA THR A 189 -14.23 4.69 -3.40
C THR A 189 -14.40 5.79 -2.36
N ALA A 190 -15.14 5.50 -1.30
CA ALA A 190 -15.20 6.35 -0.12
C ALA A 190 -15.06 5.51 1.14
N GLN A 191 -14.50 6.12 2.19
CA GLN A 191 -14.45 5.49 3.49
C GLN A 191 -14.54 6.48 4.64
N CYS A 192 -15.29 6.12 5.68
CA CYS A 192 -15.28 6.79 6.98
C CYS A 192 -14.42 6.01 7.99
N ILE A 193 -13.88 6.71 8.98
CA ILE A 193 -13.35 6.05 10.17
C ILE A 193 -14.52 5.43 10.96
N GLY A 194 -14.34 4.19 11.43
CA GLY A 194 -15.38 3.40 12.08
C GLY A 194 -15.86 3.92 13.44
N ASP A 195 -15.35 5.05 13.92
CA ASP A 195 -15.81 5.68 15.16
C ASP A 195 -16.97 6.66 14.94
N LEU A 196 -17.28 7.00 13.68
CA LEU A 196 -18.42 7.83 13.34
C LEU A 196 -19.73 7.04 13.36
N SER A 197 -20.82 7.71 13.74
CA SER A 197 -22.17 7.20 13.54
C SER A 197 -22.53 7.11 12.05
N VAL A 198 -23.63 6.41 11.73
CA VAL A 198 -24.10 6.26 10.35
C VAL A 198 -24.39 7.62 9.69
N SER A 199 -25.01 8.55 10.41
CA SER A 199 -25.30 9.89 9.90
C SER A 199 -24.04 10.73 9.71
N GLU A 200 -23.12 10.72 10.68
CA GLU A 200 -21.86 11.48 10.56
C GLU A 200 -20.98 10.94 9.42
N CYS A 201 -20.95 9.63 9.24
CA CYS A 201 -20.25 9.03 8.11
C CYS A 201 -20.87 9.47 6.77
N GLN A 202 -22.20 9.46 6.69
CA GLN A 202 -22.94 9.90 5.52
C GLN A 202 -22.66 11.37 5.18
N ASP A 203 -22.69 12.24 6.19
CA ASP A 203 -22.42 13.67 6.04
C ASP A 203 -20.97 13.94 5.63
N CYS A 204 -20.01 13.24 6.23
CA CYS A 204 -18.60 13.36 5.88
C CYS A 204 -18.33 12.94 4.43
N ILE A 205 -18.84 11.77 4.00
CA ILE A 205 -18.65 11.30 2.61
C ILE A 205 -19.29 12.26 1.62
N THR A 206 -20.48 12.79 1.93
CA THR A 206 -21.18 13.75 1.05
C THR A 206 -20.38 15.04 0.88
N ASP A 207 -19.81 15.58 1.96
CA ASP A 207 -18.93 16.75 1.92
C ASP A 207 -17.66 16.47 1.10
N ALA A 208 -17.02 15.31 1.33
CA ALA A 208 -15.84 14.89 0.58
C ALA A 208 -16.13 14.74 -0.93
N ILE A 209 -17.28 14.19 -1.31
CA ILE A 209 -17.74 14.11 -2.71
C ILE A 209 -17.90 15.51 -3.31
N GLY A 210 -18.53 16.45 -2.59
CA GLY A 210 -18.71 17.83 -3.07
C GLY A 210 -17.38 18.54 -3.33
N ARG A 211 -16.43 18.42 -2.41
CA ARG A 211 -15.07 18.97 -2.57
C ARG A 211 -14.30 18.30 -3.70
N LEU A 212 -14.47 16.99 -3.86
CA LEU A 212 -13.81 16.21 -4.90
C LEU A 212 -14.31 16.60 -6.30
N LYS A 213 -15.62 16.72 -6.48
CA LYS A 213 -16.23 17.15 -7.75
C LYS A 213 -15.79 18.56 -8.13
N SER A 214 -15.90 19.50 -7.20
CA SER A 214 -15.58 20.91 -7.44
C SER A 214 -14.11 21.13 -7.80
N ALA A 215 -13.19 20.36 -7.19
CA ALA A 215 -11.77 20.53 -7.44
C ALA A 215 -11.21 19.65 -8.56
N CYS A 216 -11.66 18.41 -8.69
CA CYS A 216 -11.03 17.40 -9.54
C CYS A 216 -11.94 16.87 -10.66
N GLY A 217 -13.17 17.36 -10.84
CA GLY A 217 -14.14 16.76 -11.79
C GLY A 217 -13.64 16.62 -13.24
N ALA A 218 -12.77 17.52 -13.69
CA ALA A 218 -12.15 17.48 -15.02
C ALA A 218 -10.84 16.65 -15.11
N SER A 219 -10.42 16.04 -14.01
CA SER A 219 -9.15 15.32 -13.88
C SER A 219 -9.30 13.82 -14.13
N ALA A 220 -8.20 13.16 -14.51
CA ALA A 220 -8.14 11.71 -14.69
C ALA A 220 -8.45 10.93 -13.41
N TRP A 221 -8.01 11.46 -12.28
CA TRP A 221 -8.24 10.91 -10.95
C TRP A 221 -8.31 12.07 -9.95
N GLY A 222 -8.85 11.79 -8.77
CA GLY A 222 -8.89 12.77 -7.71
C GLY A 222 -9.06 12.11 -6.36
N ASP A 223 -8.36 12.67 -5.37
CA ASP A 223 -8.35 12.24 -3.99
C ASP A 223 -8.68 13.42 -3.07
N VAL A 224 -9.68 13.25 -2.22
CA VAL A 224 -9.98 14.15 -1.11
C VAL A 224 -9.99 13.35 0.18
N TYR A 225 -9.10 13.73 1.10
CA TYR A 225 -9.07 13.21 2.47
C TYR A 225 -9.48 14.31 3.43
N LEU A 226 -10.56 14.07 4.15
CA LEU A 226 -10.94 14.82 5.34
C LEU A 226 -10.37 14.10 6.57
N ALA A 227 -10.43 14.74 7.74
CA ALA A 227 -9.89 14.17 8.97
C ALA A 227 -10.55 12.84 9.39
N LYS A 228 -11.83 12.62 9.04
CA LYS A 228 -12.60 11.41 9.41
C LYS A 228 -13.16 10.60 8.24
N CYS A 229 -12.94 11.01 7.00
CA CYS A 229 -13.33 10.23 5.83
C CYS A 229 -12.53 10.64 4.60
N TYR A 230 -12.59 9.83 3.54
CA TYR A 230 -12.04 10.19 2.26
C TYR A 230 -12.95 9.75 1.12
N THR A 231 -12.80 10.41 -0.04
CA THR A 231 -13.41 10.00 -1.30
C THR A 231 -12.38 10.12 -2.42
N ARG A 232 -12.35 9.12 -3.30
CA ARG A 232 -11.40 9.02 -4.41
C ARG A 232 -12.11 8.56 -5.67
N PHE A 233 -11.61 8.95 -6.83
CA PHE A 233 -12.01 8.37 -8.10
C PHE A 233 -10.84 8.23 -9.06
N THR A 234 -10.98 7.30 -10.00
CA THR A 234 -10.12 7.18 -11.18
C THR A 234 -11.01 6.98 -12.41
N ARG A 235 -10.67 7.64 -13.51
CA ARG A 235 -11.30 7.47 -14.83
C ARG A 235 -10.30 6.72 -15.71
N GLY A 236 -10.73 5.59 -16.27
CA GLY A 236 -9.93 4.89 -17.27
C GLY A 236 -9.67 5.83 -18.46
N VAL A 237 -8.40 5.94 -18.86
CA VAL A 237 -8.06 6.67 -20.09
C VAL A 237 -8.22 5.67 -21.24
N THR A 238 -9.35 5.72 -21.93
CA THR A 238 -9.41 5.15 -23.27
C THR A 238 -8.63 6.10 -24.18
N TYR A 239 -7.45 5.69 -24.63
CA TYR A 239 -6.83 6.33 -25.79
C TYR A 239 -7.75 6.08 -26.98
N SER A 240 -8.69 6.98 -27.20
CA SER A 240 -9.36 7.07 -28.49
C SER A 240 -8.28 7.50 -29.48
N GLN A 241 -7.77 6.57 -30.28
CA GLN A 241 -7.11 6.94 -31.52
C GLN A 241 -8.15 7.69 -32.34
N ASP A 242 -8.05 9.01 -32.32
CA ASP A 242 -8.80 9.85 -33.23
C ASP A 242 -8.25 9.58 -34.63
N GLY A 243 -9.11 9.04 -35.50
CA GLY A 243 -8.81 8.74 -36.89
C GLY A 243 -8.66 10.02 -37.70
N GLY A 244 -7.52 10.68 -37.54
CA GLY A 244 -7.10 11.82 -38.34
C GLY A 244 -6.31 11.36 -39.57
N ASN A 245 -6.97 11.36 -40.73
CA ASN A 245 -6.38 11.11 -42.04
C ASN A 245 -5.35 12.22 -42.35
N GLY A 246 -4.05 11.88 -42.49
CA GLY A 246 -3.00 12.86 -42.78
C GLY A 246 -1.71 12.20 -43.27
N TYR A 247 -1.48 12.27 -44.59
CA TYR A 247 -0.27 11.86 -45.30
C TYR A 247 1.02 12.46 -44.67
N GLY A 248 2.02 11.63 -44.40
CA GLY A 248 3.32 12.07 -43.86
C GLY A 248 4.37 10.97 -43.78
N ASN A 249 5.12 10.84 -44.88
CA ASN A 249 6.27 10.00 -45.17
C ASN A 249 7.24 9.63 -44.01
N GLY A 250 7.47 8.32 -43.85
CA GLY A 250 8.74 7.62 -43.61
C GLY A 250 9.78 8.19 -42.63
N ASN A 251 9.98 7.50 -41.50
CA ASN A 251 11.28 6.90 -41.19
C ASN A 251 11.19 5.81 -40.11
N ASN A 252 11.77 4.65 -40.43
CA ASN A 252 12.01 3.53 -39.53
C ASN A 252 12.96 3.95 -38.40
N THR A 253 12.51 3.85 -37.15
CA THR A 253 13.40 3.61 -36.02
C THR A 253 12.73 2.72 -34.98
N LYS A 254 13.45 1.65 -34.68
CA LYS A 254 13.14 0.51 -33.83
C LYS A 254 12.71 0.91 -32.41
N ASN A 255 11.71 0.17 -31.92
CA ASN A 255 11.44 -0.32 -30.56
C ASN A 255 12.09 0.39 -29.37
N ASN A 256 11.25 0.73 -28.37
CA ASN A 256 11.63 0.70 -26.95
C ASN A 256 10.40 0.35 -26.09
N ASP A 257 9.96 -0.92 -26.17
CA ASP A 257 9.19 -1.56 -25.10
C ASP A 257 10.17 -2.00 -24.02
N ASP A 258 10.57 -1.05 -23.17
CA ASP A 258 11.83 -1.13 -22.45
C ASP A 258 11.65 -1.00 -20.93
N GLU A 259 10.90 -1.91 -20.34
CA GLU A 259 11.06 -2.21 -18.90
C GLU A 259 10.77 -3.68 -18.54
N THR A 260 9.82 -4.33 -19.20
CA THR A 260 9.53 -5.77 -18.95
C THR A 260 10.51 -6.70 -19.67
N ASN A 261 11.01 -6.29 -20.85
CA ASN A 261 11.95 -7.07 -21.67
C ASN A 261 13.39 -7.04 -21.13
N LYS A 262 13.79 -5.98 -20.42
CA LYS A 262 15.11 -5.87 -19.77
C LYS A 262 15.27 -6.89 -18.64
N THR A 263 14.23 -7.06 -17.82
CA THR A 263 14.25 -8.00 -16.69
C THR A 263 14.31 -9.45 -17.16
N LEU A 264 13.57 -9.80 -18.22
CA LEU A 264 13.60 -11.13 -18.83
C LEU A 264 14.97 -11.46 -19.46
N ALA A 265 15.59 -10.50 -20.13
CA ALA A 265 16.92 -10.68 -20.71
C ALA A 265 18.01 -10.92 -19.66
N ILE A 266 17.95 -10.23 -18.52
CA ILE A 266 18.89 -10.43 -17.39
C ILE A 266 18.73 -11.83 -16.79
N ILE A 267 17.49 -12.28 -16.59
CA ILE A 267 17.21 -13.60 -16.02
C ILE A 267 17.70 -14.72 -16.95
N ILE A 268 17.43 -14.63 -18.25
CA ILE A 268 17.88 -15.61 -19.24
C ILE A 268 19.42 -15.62 -19.31
N GLY A 269 20.06 -14.45 -19.26
CA GLY A 269 21.51 -14.32 -19.23
C GLY A 269 22.15 -15.00 -18.01
N LEU A 270 21.58 -14.80 -16.82
CA LEU A 270 22.07 -15.42 -15.58
C LEU A 270 21.89 -16.94 -15.60
N ILE A 271 20.75 -17.45 -16.07
CA ILE A 271 20.49 -18.89 -16.17
C ILE A 271 21.47 -19.54 -17.15
N ALA A 272 21.70 -18.93 -18.32
CA ALA A 272 22.65 -19.41 -19.31
C ALA A 272 24.10 -19.42 -18.78
N ALA A 273 24.50 -18.36 -18.06
CA ALA A 273 25.82 -18.27 -17.45
C ALA A 273 26.04 -19.36 -16.39
N VAL A 274 25.05 -19.60 -15.52
CA VAL A 274 25.11 -20.64 -14.50
C VAL A 274 25.19 -22.04 -15.15
N ALA A 275 24.43 -22.29 -16.21
CA ALA A 275 24.48 -23.56 -16.94
C ALA A 275 25.87 -23.82 -17.56
N LEU A 276 26.49 -22.80 -18.16
CA LEU A 276 27.84 -22.92 -18.73
C LEU A 276 28.91 -23.16 -17.66
N ILE A 277 28.81 -22.51 -16.50
CA ILE A 277 29.72 -22.74 -15.38
C ILE A 277 29.62 -24.18 -14.87
N ILE A 278 28.41 -24.73 -14.76
CA ILE A 278 28.20 -26.14 -14.35
C ILE A 278 28.83 -27.10 -15.37
N LEU A 279 28.63 -26.87 -16.68
CA LEU A 279 29.24 -27.67 -17.73
C LEU A 279 30.77 -27.60 -17.70
N PHE A 280 31.33 -26.42 -17.42
CA PHE A 280 32.77 -26.25 -17.28
C PHE A 280 33.34 -26.99 -16.07
N ILE A 281 32.68 -26.90 -14.90
CA ILE A 281 33.10 -27.61 -13.68
C ILE A 281 33.01 -29.13 -13.88
N THR A 282 31.95 -29.63 -14.51
CA THR A 282 31.83 -31.08 -14.80
C THR A 282 32.91 -31.56 -15.77
N PHE A 283 33.27 -30.76 -16.77
CA PHE A 283 34.37 -31.07 -17.68
C PHE A 283 35.74 -31.07 -16.98
N LEU A 284 36.00 -30.11 -16.08
CA LEU A 284 37.21 -30.07 -15.28
C LEU A 284 37.30 -31.29 -14.35
N ASN A 285 36.20 -31.67 -13.70
CA ASN A 285 36.16 -32.86 -12.86
C ASN A 285 36.46 -34.14 -13.67
N LYS A 286 35.87 -34.26 -14.87
CA LYS A 286 36.12 -35.39 -15.78
C LYS A 286 37.57 -35.43 -16.29
N LYS A 287 38.20 -34.28 -16.54
CA LYS A 287 39.63 -34.19 -16.90
C LYS A 287 40.56 -34.48 -15.70
N CYS A 288 40.19 -34.05 -14.50
CA CYS A 288 40.94 -34.33 -13.28
C CYS A 288 40.90 -35.83 -12.92
N GLU A 289 39.77 -36.50 -13.16
CA GLU A 289 39.66 -37.95 -13.00
C GLU A 289 40.55 -38.70 -14.01
N LYS A 290 40.61 -38.22 -15.26
CA LYS A 290 41.48 -38.80 -16.30
C LYS A 290 42.97 -38.59 -16.04
N ARG A 291 43.38 -37.52 -15.34
CA ARG A 291 44.79 -37.26 -14.96
C ARG A 291 45.23 -38.00 -13.68
N LYS A 292 44.31 -38.45 -12.84
CA LYS A 292 44.64 -39.30 -11.68
C LYS A 292 44.91 -40.77 -12.05
N GLY A 293 44.80 -41.13 -13.33
CA GLY A 293 45.16 -42.43 -13.90
C GLY A 293 46.47 -42.44 -14.69
N CYS A 294 47.52 -41.77 -14.20
CA CYS A 294 48.88 -41.99 -14.69
C CYS A 294 49.74 -42.53 -13.54
N LYS A 295 49.86 -43.86 -13.50
CA LYS A 295 50.90 -44.61 -12.82
C LYS A 295 51.38 -45.67 -13.79
#